data_AF-A0A662SZI2-F1
#
_entry.id   AF-A0A662SZI2-F1
#
_cell.length_a   1.000
_cell.length_b   1.000
_cell.length_c   1.000
_cell.angle_alpha   90.00
_cell.angle_beta   90.00
_cell.angle_gamma   90.00
#
_symmetry.space_group_name_H-M   'P 1'
#
loop_
_entity.id
_entity.type
_entity.pdbx_description
1 polymer ?
#
loop_
_entity_poly.entity_id
_entity_poly.type
_entity_poly.pdbx_seq_one_letter_code
_entity_poly.pdbx_strand_id
1 'polypeptide(L)' 'MIQTDAAINPGNSGGPLVNLSGEVVGVSTAVIPYAQGIGFAIPANRVKKAIEDFIQYGRVVKPWLG' A
#
# COMPACT_ATOMS: atom_id res chain seq x y z
N MET A 1 -4.01 -6.70 -1.46
CA MET A 1 -4.09 -5.33 -1.99
C MET A 1 -5.44 -4.78 -1.58
N ILE A 2 -5.58 -3.46 -1.48
CA ILE A 2 -6.88 -2.78 -1.37
C ILE A 2 -7.17 -2.19 -2.76
N GLN A 3 -8.36 -2.44 -3.28
CA GLN A 3 -8.86 -1.79 -4.49
C GLN A 3 -9.70 -0.59 -4.08
N THR A 4 -9.56 0.53 -4.79
CA THR A 4 -10.33 1.76 -4.57
C THR A 4 -10.61 2.45 -5.90
N ASP A 5 -11.71 3.18 -5.96
CA ASP A 5 -12.07 4.09 -7.03
C ASP A 5 -11.56 5.52 -6.81
N ALA A 6 -10.96 5.80 -5.64
CA ALA A 6 -10.25 7.04 -5.38
C ALA A 6 -9.12 7.24 -6.41
N ALA A 7 -9.00 8.47 -6.92
CA ALA A 7 -8.03 8.77 -7.95
C ALA A 7 -6.58 8.56 -7.47
N ILE A 8 -5.88 7.61 -8.09
CA ILE A 8 -4.44 7.39 -7.94
C ILE A 8 -3.77 7.86 -9.23
N ASN A 9 -2.74 8.69 -9.10
CA ASN A 9 -2.02 9.30 -10.22
C ASN A 9 -0.52 9.36 -9.90
N PRO A 10 0.36 9.51 -10.91
CA PRO A 10 1.74 9.88 -10.65
C PRO A 10 1.82 11.08 -9.69
N GLY A 11 2.61 10.96 -8.62
CA GLY A 11 2.75 11.99 -7.59
C GLY A 11 2.03 11.69 -6.27
N ASN A 12 0.94 10.90 -6.25
CA ASN A 12 0.34 10.42 -4.99
C ASN A 12 0.72 8.96 -4.66
N SER A 13 1.49 8.30 -5.54
CA SER A 13 2.11 7.01 -5.26
C SER A 13 3.06 7.11 -4.07
N GLY A 14 2.92 6.21 -3.10
CA GLY A 14 3.60 6.25 -1.80
C GLY A 14 2.85 7.03 -0.71
N GLY A 15 1.79 7.76 -1.06
CA GLY A 15 0.96 8.49 -0.10
C GLY A 15 -0.07 7.61 0.63
N PRO A 16 -0.66 8.12 1.73
CA PRO A 16 -1.64 7.38 2.52
C PRO A 16 -3.00 7.28 1.84
N LEU A 17 -3.61 6.11 1.92
CA LEU A 17 -5.06 5.91 1.75
C LEU A 17 -5.68 5.89 3.15
N VAL A 18 -6.61 6.81 3.42
CA VAL A 18 -7.24 6.99 4.75
C VAL A 18 -8.72 6.64 4.73
N ASN A 19 -9.25 6.17 5.86
CA ASN A 19 -10.69 6.02 6.07
C ASN A 19 -11.34 7.35 6.53
N LEU A 20 -12.66 7.34 6.73
CA LEU A 20 -13.43 8.52 7.18
C LEU A 20 -13.05 9.02 8.58
N SER A 21 -12.38 8.18 9.38
CA SER A 21 -11.86 8.55 10.70
C SER A 21 -10.44 9.14 10.63
N GLY A 22 -9.86 9.28 9.43
CA GLY A 22 -8.50 9.79 9.22
C GLY A 22 -7.40 8.75 9.49
N GLU A 23 -7.76 7.48 9.66
CA GLU A 23 -6.80 6.41 9.92
C GLU A 23 -6.22 5.88 8.61
N VAL A 24 -4.91 5.63 8.57
CA VAL A 24 -4.25 5.06 7.39
C VAL A 24 -4.62 3.59 7.24
N VAL A 25 -5.33 3.27 6.16
CA VAL A 25 -5.74 1.89 5.82
C VAL A 25 -4.86 1.27 4.74
N GLY A 26 -4.14 2.08 3.96
CA GLY A 26 -3.19 1.59 2.96
C GLY A 26 -2.22 2.64 2.44
N VAL A 27 -1.34 2.22 1.53
CA VAL A 27 -0.40 3.09 0.82
C VAL A 27 -0.63 2.97 -0.69
N SER A 28 -1.00 4.08 -1.33
CA SER A 28 -1.29 4.15 -2.76
C SER A 28 -0.07 3.69 -3.57
N THR A 29 -0.26 2.75 -4.49
CA THR A 29 0.85 2.07 -5.17
C THR A 29 0.73 2.10 -6.68
N ALA A 30 -0.42 1.68 -7.22
CA ALA A 30 -0.56 1.46 -8.66
C ALA A 30 -1.97 1.74 -9.15
N VAL A 31 -2.08 2.00 -10.45
CA VAL A 31 -3.32 2.00 -11.22
C VAL A 31 -3.18 1.02 -12.37
N ILE A 32 -4.31 0.56 -12.90
CA ILE A 32 -4.31 -0.09 -14.21
C ILE A 32 -4.35 1.02 -15.26
N PRO A 33 -3.33 1.15 -16.14
CA PRO A 33 -3.39 2.07 -17.26
C PRO A 33 -4.67 1.81 -18.05
N TYR A 34 -5.40 2.86 -18.39
CA TYR A 34 -6.64 2.81 -19.18
C TYR A 34 -7.90 2.27 -18.47
N ALA A 35 -7.84 1.96 -17.16
CA ALA A 35 -9.02 1.66 -16.36
C ALA A 35 -9.34 2.82 -15.40
N GLN A 36 -10.47 3.50 -15.63
CA GLN A 36 -10.96 4.54 -14.72
C GLN A 36 -11.55 3.92 -13.46
N GLY A 37 -11.28 4.52 -12.30
CA GLY A 37 -11.81 4.06 -11.02
C GLY A 37 -11.22 2.73 -10.51
N ILE A 38 -10.07 2.30 -11.03
CA ILE A 38 -9.37 1.09 -10.54
C ILE A 38 -7.96 1.45 -10.08
N GLY A 39 -7.86 1.81 -8.80
CA GLY A 39 -6.61 2.05 -8.07
C GLY A 39 -6.31 0.94 -7.07
N PHE A 40 -5.02 0.78 -6.75
CA PHE A 40 -4.53 -0.20 -5.80
C PHE A 40 -3.62 0.41 -4.74
N ALA A 41 -3.85 0.02 -3.49
CA ALA A 41 -3.02 0.33 -2.34
C ALA A 41 -2.51 -0.94 -1.64
N ILE A 42 -1.30 -0.87 -1.08
CA ILE A 42 -0.78 -1.91 -0.18
C ILE A 42 -1.46 -1.72 1.19
N PRO A 43 -2.05 -2.76 1.81
CA PRO A 43 -2.66 -2.65 3.14
C PRO A 43 -1.68 -2.15 4.21
N ALA A 44 -2.16 -1.28 5.11
CA ALA A 44 -1.32 -0.65 6.14
C ALA A 44 -0.62 -1.67 7.05
N ASN A 45 -1.28 -2.77 7.42
CA ASN A 45 -0.68 -3.83 8.22
C ASN A 45 0.53 -4.50 7.53
N ARG A 46 0.49 -4.66 6.21
CA ARG A 46 1.61 -5.22 5.43
C ARG A 46 2.78 -4.23 5.35
N VAL A 47 2.48 -2.95 5.20
CA VAL A 47 3.50 -1.89 5.23
C VAL A 47 4.16 -1.83 6.60
N LYS A 48 3.36 -1.86 7.68
CA LYS A 48 3.86 -1.88 9.06
C LYS A 48 4.83 -3.04 9.28
N LYS A 49 4.45 -4.26 8.89
CA LYS A 49 5.32 -5.43 9.02
C LYS A 49 6.61 -5.29 8.19
N ALA A 50 6.52 -4.78 6.97
CA ALA A 50 7.69 -4.56 6.13
C ALA A 50 8.66 -3.52 6.72
N ILE A 51 8.13 -2.45 7.32
CA ILE A 51 8.93 -1.43 8.03
C ILE A 51 9.59 -2.05 9.27
N GLU A 52 8.85 -2.80 10.08
CA GLU A 52 9.39 -3.50 11.26
C GLU A 52 10.56 -4.43 10.87
N ASP A 53 10.38 -5.24 9.82
CA ASP A 53 11.44 -6.12 9.32
C ASP A 53 12.65 -5.31 8.80
N PHE A 54 12.40 -4.22 8.08
CA PHE A 54 13.47 -3.39 7.55
C PHE A 54 14.28 -2.70 8.65
N ILE A 55 13.62 -2.18 9.69
CA ILE A 55 14.27 -1.61 10.86
C ILE A 55 15.10 -2.66 11.60
N GLN A 56 14.58 -3.88 11.76
CA GLN A 56 15.23 -4.92 12.53
C GLN A 56 16.39 -5.62 11.77
N TYR A 57 16.22 -5.86 10.46
CA TYR A 57 17.11 -6.73 9.68
C TYR A 57 17.77 -6.03 8.48
N GLY A 58 17.46 -4.76 8.21
CA GLY A 58 17.91 -4.03 7.02
C GLY A 58 17.25 -4.49 5.71
N ARG A 59 16.26 -5.40 5.77
CA ARG A 59 15.53 -5.93 4.62
C ARG A 59 14.19 -6.51 5.05
N VAL A 60 13.25 -6.60 4.10
CA VAL A 60 11.98 -7.31 4.32
C VAL A 60 12.24 -8.82 4.35
N VAL A 61 11.82 -9.49 5.42
CA VAL A 61 11.99 -10.94 5.60
C VAL A 61 10.68 -11.63 5.23
N LYS A 62 10.70 -12.49 4.21
CA LYS A 62 9.54 -13.28 3.82
C LYS A 62 9.74 -14.73 4.26
N PRO A 63 8.85 -15.31 5.08
CA PRO A 63 8.91 -16.73 5.38
C PRO A 63 8.62 -17.55 4.10
N TRP A 64 9.32 -18.67 3.97
CA TRP A 64 9.19 -19.64 2.89
C TRP A 64 8.97 -21.02 3.51
N LEU A 65 7.93 -21.74 3.10
CA LEU A 65 7.56 -23.03 3.68
C LEU A 65 8.13 -24.24 2.90
N GLY A 66 8.80 -24.01 1.76
CA GLY A 66 9.24 -25.08 0.85
C GLY A 66 8.57 -24.99 -0.49
#